data_AF-A0A914SZY6-F1
#
_entry.id   AF-A0A914SZY6-F1
#
_cell.length_a   1.000
_cell.length_b   1.000
_cell.length_c   1.000
_cell.angle_alpha   90.00
_cell.angle_beta   90.00
_cell.angle_gamma   90.00
#
_symmetry.space_group_name_H-M   'P 1'
#
loop_
_entity.id
_entity.type
_entity.pdbx_description
1 polymer ?
#
loop_
_entity_poly.entity_id
_entity_poly.type
_entity_poly.pdbx_seq_one_letter_code
_entity_poly.pdbx_strand_id
1 'polypeptide(L)'
;FLSFAWIVSDVLSYNRQRFLLQPGNFKLSLCPLIDHLSNYINDICNSDLYGKEFNAFCHALQQSYRAKKSTADVSKFVAKMCHKFVGLHKLLFFFRKWVERHGISHDLNGDPKNGIKPKIIDAVVVMYGLGELKQGTGGWLADANDDENYTVDLEEQLGGIGKRFWSIIRFLMARSFGFSEKISLNPVTERFLEPHQCLALFFAAEDTFYPIAVNRRFDCLPGTSEDRKTIQKVTEGCVFIVEIPKSSQNYKELFELLAKKCGCSYLVLRRKPDRMNDKCFRVALKPVGSFMAIRKFRSLLNVAPCMTEPDLQTRSDMIAEEIYQRLQFYCEEGHSIDDVFVS
;
A
#
# COMPACT_ATOMS: atom_id res chain seq x y z
N PHE A 1 8.26 31.93 -3.81
CA PHE A 1 7.52 30.80 -3.24
C PHE A 1 6.20 30.66 -3.98
N LEU A 2 6.14 29.85 -5.05
CA LEU A 2 4.85 29.42 -5.60
C LEU A 2 4.22 28.51 -4.56
N SER A 3 3.10 28.93 -3.97
CA SER A 3 2.44 28.14 -2.92
C SER A 3 1.95 26.83 -3.52
N PHE A 4 2.04 25.76 -2.73
CA PHE A 4 1.59 24.41 -3.08
C PHE A 4 0.16 24.40 -3.68
N ALA A 5 -0.70 25.34 -3.26
CA ALA A 5 -2.04 25.53 -3.79
C ALA A 5 -2.09 25.82 -5.30
N TRP A 6 -1.15 26.60 -5.84
CA TRP A 6 -1.10 26.90 -7.28
C TRP A 6 -0.71 25.67 -8.10
N ILE A 7 0.25 24.88 -7.61
CA ILE A 7 0.64 23.61 -8.25
C ILE A 7 -0.54 22.64 -8.27
N VAL A 8 -1.28 22.53 -7.16
CA VAL A 8 -2.49 21.70 -7.11
C VAL A 8 -3.56 22.22 -8.09
N SER A 9 -3.76 23.53 -8.18
CA SER A 9 -4.70 24.16 -9.11
C SER A 9 -4.34 23.89 -10.59
N ASP A 10 -3.06 23.99 -10.94
CA ASP A 10 -2.57 23.73 -12.29
C ASP A 10 -2.72 22.25 -12.66
N VAL A 11 -2.37 21.35 -11.74
CA VAL A 11 -2.60 19.91 -11.92
C VAL A 11 -4.09 19.64 -12.12
N LEU A 12 -4.98 20.20 -11.29
CA LEU A 12 -6.44 20.04 -11.42
C LEU A 12 -7.00 20.65 -12.73
N SER A 13 -6.45 21.77 -13.20
CA SER A 13 -6.88 22.44 -14.43
C SER A 13 -6.45 21.68 -15.68
N TYR A 14 -5.18 21.25 -15.72
CA TYR A 14 -4.67 20.32 -16.74
C TYR A 14 -5.49 19.04 -16.78
N ASN A 15 -5.84 18.53 -15.59
CA ASN A 15 -6.62 17.34 -15.38
C ASN A 15 -8.03 17.40 -15.98
N ARG A 16 -8.66 18.59 -15.90
CA ARG A 16 -9.99 18.87 -16.46
C ARG A 16 -9.95 19.04 -17.97
N GLN A 17 -8.97 19.80 -18.49
CA GLN A 17 -8.80 20.00 -19.93
C GLN A 17 -8.58 18.69 -20.69
N ARG A 18 -7.70 17.81 -20.18
CA ARG A 18 -7.39 16.55 -20.89
C ARG A 18 -8.55 15.55 -20.93
N PHE A 19 -9.43 15.57 -19.93
CA PHE A 19 -10.62 14.72 -19.92
C PHE A 19 -11.67 15.19 -20.93
N LEU A 20 -11.88 16.51 -21.02
CA LEU A 20 -12.81 17.11 -21.99
C LEU A 20 -12.38 16.92 -23.46
N LEU A 21 -11.08 16.71 -23.70
CA LEU A 21 -10.51 16.55 -25.04
C LEU A 21 -10.48 15.08 -25.53
N GLN A 22 -10.92 14.10 -24.72
CA GLN A 22 -10.99 12.71 -25.19
C GLN A 22 -12.27 12.49 -26.03
N PRO A 23 -12.15 12.09 -27.31
CA PRO A 23 -13.30 11.84 -28.16
C PRO A 23 -14.12 10.66 -27.60
N GLY A 24 -15.42 10.87 -27.36
CA GLY A 24 -16.37 9.86 -26.87
C GLY A 24 -16.85 10.01 -25.42
N ASN A 25 -16.20 10.86 -24.61
CA ASN A 25 -16.60 11.08 -23.21
C ASN A 25 -17.40 12.37 -23.03
N PHE A 26 -18.70 12.34 -23.37
CA PHE A 26 -19.63 13.47 -23.16
C PHE A 26 -20.26 13.50 -21.76
N LYS A 27 -19.91 12.59 -20.83
CA LYS A 27 -20.36 12.69 -19.45
C LYS A 27 -19.59 13.80 -18.73
N LEU A 28 -20.33 14.83 -18.29
CA LEU A 28 -19.83 15.84 -17.35
C LEU A 28 -19.39 15.15 -16.06
N SER A 29 -18.08 14.89 -15.96
CA SER A 29 -17.46 14.30 -14.78
C SER A 29 -17.18 15.38 -13.73
N LEU A 30 -17.76 15.22 -12.55
CA LEU A 30 -17.44 16.07 -11.39
C LEU A 30 -16.04 15.75 -10.83
N CYS A 31 -15.52 14.55 -11.06
CA CYS A 31 -14.17 14.16 -10.68
C CYS A 31 -13.55 13.21 -11.73
N PRO A 32 -12.89 13.75 -12.77
CA PRO A 32 -12.36 12.98 -13.91
C PRO A 32 -11.44 11.81 -13.53
N LEU A 33 -10.69 11.95 -12.43
CA LEU A 33 -9.80 10.90 -11.94
C LEU A 33 -10.59 9.69 -11.44
N ILE A 34 -11.64 9.94 -10.66
CA ILE A 34 -12.48 8.91 -10.06
C ILE A 34 -13.28 8.18 -11.13
N ASP A 35 -13.79 8.92 -12.12
CA ASP A 35 -14.54 8.31 -13.22
C ASP A 35 -13.62 7.47 -14.12
N HIS A 36 -12.39 7.93 -14.36
CA HIS A 36 -11.39 7.13 -15.06
C HIS A 36 -11.03 5.85 -14.31
N LEU A 37 -10.92 5.90 -12.97
CA LEU A 37 -10.73 4.71 -12.14
C LEU A 37 -11.91 3.73 -12.25
N SER A 38 -13.14 4.24 -12.24
CA SER A 38 -14.34 3.40 -12.42
C SER A 38 -14.31 2.67 -13.77
N ASN A 39 -14.00 3.39 -14.85
CA ASN A 39 -13.87 2.80 -16.17
C ASN A 39 -12.74 1.77 -16.23
N TYR A 40 -11.58 2.10 -15.65
CA TYR A 40 -10.43 1.19 -15.60
C TYR A 40 -10.74 -0.13 -14.89
N ILE A 41 -11.44 -0.08 -13.74
CA ILE A 41 -11.86 -1.27 -13.00
C ILE A 41 -12.82 -2.11 -13.84
N ASN A 42 -13.78 -1.47 -14.52
CA ASN A 42 -14.72 -2.14 -15.41
C ASN A 42 -14.03 -2.80 -16.61
N ASP A 43 -13.12 -2.09 -17.27
CA ASP A 43 -12.37 -2.57 -18.42
C ASP A 43 -11.56 -3.81 -18.07
N ILE A 44 -10.96 -3.86 -16.88
CA ILE A 44 -10.20 -5.03 -16.42
C ILE A 44 -11.10 -6.24 -16.19
N CYS A 45 -12.23 -6.05 -15.53
CA CYS A 45 -13.17 -7.14 -15.29
C CYS A 45 -13.72 -7.73 -16.60
N ASN A 46 -13.83 -6.89 -17.65
CA ASN A 46 -14.31 -7.28 -18.97
C ASN A 46 -13.18 -7.62 -19.97
N SER A 47 -11.91 -7.49 -19.58
CA SER A 47 -10.76 -7.70 -20.46
C SER A 47 -10.55 -9.18 -20.79
N ASP A 48 -9.94 -9.48 -21.93
CA ASP A 48 -9.56 -10.86 -22.27
C ASP A 48 -8.53 -11.47 -21.30
N LEU A 49 -7.75 -10.62 -20.61
CA LEU A 49 -6.71 -11.04 -19.67
C LEU A 49 -7.32 -11.61 -18.39
N TYR A 50 -8.29 -10.90 -17.81
CA TYR A 50 -8.86 -11.26 -16.50
C TYR A 50 -10.31 -11.71 -16.55
N GLY A 51 -11.01 -11.58 -17.68
CA GLY A 51 -12.44 -11.87 -17.81
C GLY A 51 -12.79 -13.31 -17.46
N LYS A 52 -11.94 -14.29 -17.82
CA LYS A 52 -12.14 -15.69 -17.43
C LYS A 52 -12.02 -15.90 -15.91
N GLU A 53 -11.03 -15.28 -15.28
CA GLU A 53 -10.83 -15.36 -13.83
C GLU A 53 -11.92 -14.61 -13.07
N PHE A 54 -12.36 -13.47 -13.60
CA PHE A 54 -13.48 -12.70 -13.07
C PHE A 54 -14.78 -13.51 -13.13
N ASN A 55 -15.07 -14.16 -14.27
CA ASN A 55 -16.22 -15.04 -14.40
C ASN A 55 -16.17 -16.22 -13.42
N ALA A 56 -15.01 -16.85 -13.26
CA ALA A 56 -14.82 -17.92 -12.28
C ALA A 56 -15.04 -17.42 -10.84
N PHE A 57 -14.55 -16.22 -10.52
CA PHE A 57 -14.78 -15.56 -9.23
C PHE A 57 -16.27 -15.30 -8.97
N CYS A 58 -16.99 -14.75 -9.95
CA CYS A 58 -18.44 -14.54 -9.87
C CYS A 58 -19.20 -15.87 -9.68
N HIS A 59 -18.79 -16.93 -10.38
CA HIS A 59 -19.39 -18.25 -10.22
C HIS A 59 -19.19 -18.81 -8.81
N ALA A 60 -18.01 -18.63 -8.22
CA ALA A 60 -17.70 -19.06 -6.86
C ALA A 60 -18.50 -18.27 -5.80
N LEU A 61 -18.70 -16.97 -6.00
CA LEU A 61 -19.58 -16.16 -5.16
C LEU A 61 -21.03 -16.65 -5.22
N GLN A 62 -21.55 -16.94 -6.42
CA GLN A 62 -22.92 -17.42 -6.59
C GLN A 62 -23.14 -18.80 -5.94
N GLN A 63 -22.15 -19.69 -6.02
CA GLN A 63 -22.18 -20.97 -5.31
C GLN A 63 -22.16 -20.78 -3.79
N SER A 64 -21.34 -19.85 -3.29
CA SER A 64 -21.24 -19.54 -1.86
C SER A 64 -22.54 -18.94 -1.30
N TYR A 65 -23.25 -18.12 -2.10
CA TYR A 65 -24.56 -17.57 -1.75
C TYR A 65 -25.62 -18.67 -1.58
N ARG A 66 -25.64 -19.66 -2.50
CA ARG A 66 -26.62 -20.77 -2.50
C ARG A 66 -26.32 -21.88 -1.48
N ALA A 67 -25.13 -21.87 -0.87
CA ALA A 67 -24.72 -22.92 0.05
C ALA A 67 -25.56 -22.91 1.36
N LYS A 68 -26.13 -24.07 1.71
CA LYS A 68 -26.96 -24.25 2.93
C LYS A 68 -26.17 -24.22 4.25
N LYS A 69 -24.83 -24.25 4.23
CA LYS A 69 -23.99 -24.26 5.45
C LYS A 69 -23.99 -22.92 6.21
N SER A 70 -23.70 -23.04 7.51
CA SER A 70 -23.86 -22.07 8.62
C SER A 70 -23.31 -20.65 8.37
N THR A 71 -23.87 -19.71 9.12
CA THR A 71 -23.66 -18.24 9.19
C THR A 71 -22.23 -17.75 9.45
N ALA A 72 -21.26 -18.64 9.69
CA ALA A 72 -19.88 -18.29 10.05
C ALA A 72 -18.86 -18.28 8.89
N ASP A 73 -19.28 -18.53 7.64
CA ASP A 73 -18.36 -18.49 6.49
C ASP A 73 -18.28 -17.09 5.87
N VAL A 74 -17.11 -16.46 5.96
CA VAL A 74 -16.73 -15.20 5.30
C VAL A 74 -17.23 -15.16 3.85
N SER A 75 -17.09 -16.27 3.13
CA SER A 75 -17.43 -16.38 1.71
C SER A 75 -18.94 -16.20 1.48
N LYS A 76 -19.77 -16.70 2.41
CA LYS A 76 -21.23 -16.56 2.35
C LYS A 76 -21.66 -15.14 2.72
N PHE A 77 -21.04 -14.55 3.74
CA PHE A 77 -21.31 -13.15 4.11
C PHE A 77 -20.95 -12.20 2.95
N VAL A 78 -19.75 -12.33 2.39
CA VAL A 78 -19.29 -11.54 1.24
C VAL A 78 -20.19 -11.76 0.03
N ALA A 79 -20.64 -12.99 -0.24
CA ALA A 79 -21.54 -13.29 -1.34
C ALA A 79 -22.93 -12.64 -1.16
N LYS A 80 -23.48 -12.61 0.06
CA LYS A 80 -24.71 -11.86 0.38
C LYS A 80 -24.54 -10.37 0.11
N MET A 81 -23.42 -9.80 0.55
CA MET A 81 -23.11 -8.39 0.30
C MET A 81 -22.96 -8.11 -1.21
N CYS A 82 -22.32 -8.99 -1.97
CA CYS A 82 -22.19 -8.84 -3.42
C CYS A 82 -23.53 -8.95 -4.16
N HIS A 83 -24.48 -9.71 -3.62
CA HIS A 83 -25.83 -9.79 -4.17
C HIS A 83 -26.63 -8.50 -3.92
N LYS A 84 -26.51 -7.96 -2.70
CA LYS A 84 -27.18 -6.71 -2.31
C LYS A 84 -26.59 -5.47 -2.99
N PHE A 85 -25.26 -5.41 -3.13
CA PHE A 85 -24.55 -4.26 -3.66
C PHE A 85 -23.96 -4.57 -5.03
N VAL A 86 -24.65 -4.14 -6.08
CA VAL A 86 -24.20 -4.30 -7.47
C VAL A 86 -22.91 -3.52 -7.68
N GLY A 87 -21.95 -4.11 -8.39
CA GLY A 87 -20.59 -3.57 -8.58
C GLY A 87 -19.59 -3.93 -7.47
N LEU A 88 -20.03 -4.42 -6.30
CA LEU A 88 -19.10 -4.81 -5.22
C LEU A 88 -18.19 -5.96 -5.63
N HIS A 89 -18.72 -6.95 -6.35
CA HIS A 89 -17.95 -8.09 -6.85
C HIS A 89 -16.79 -7.64 -7.78
N LYS A 90 -16.99 -6.62 -8.62
CA LYS A 90 -15.91 -6.03 -9.45
C LYS A 90 -14.84 -5.41 -8.57
N LEU A 91 -15.25 -4.63 -7.56
CA LEU A 91 -14.34 -4.00 -6.62
C LEU A 91 -13.49 -5.02 -5.84
N LEU A 92 -14.13 -6.09 -5.33
CA LEU A 92 -13.44 -7.16 -4.60
C LEU A 92 -12.44 -7.91 -5.49
N PHE A 93 -12.86 -8.28 -6.70
CA PHE A 93 -11.97 -8.93 -7.65
C PHE A 93 -10.76 -8.04 -7.98
N PHE A 94 -11.01 -6.77 -8.26
CA PHE A 94 -9.97 -5.80 -8.54
C PHE A 94 -8.98 -5.65 -7.38
N PHE A 95 -9.48 -5.57 -6.13
CA PHE A 95 -8.62 -5.52 -4.95
C PHE A 95 -7.75 -6.77 -4.79
N ARG A 96 -8.28 -7.96 -5.06
CA ARG A 96 -7.48 -9.19 -5.03
C ARG A 96 -6.33 -9.14 -6.05
N LYS A 97 -6.60 -8.69 -7.28
CA LYS A 97 -5.56 -8.50 -8.31
C LYS A 97 -4.55 -7.41 -7.96
N TRP A 98 -5.01 -6.35 -7.31
CA TRP A 98 -4.13 -5.32 -6.77
C TRP A 98 -3.18 -5.87 -5.69
N VAL A 99 -3.68 -6.66 -4.74
CA VAL A 99 -2.86 -7.31 -3.69
C VAL A 99 -1.86 -8.30 -4.29
N GLU A 100 -2.28 -9.10 -5.27
CA GLU A 100 -1.40 -10.01 -6.02
C GLU A 100 -0.26 -9.25 -6.71
N ARG A 101 -0.59 -8.15 -7.39
CA ARG A 101 0.38 -7.30 -8.09
C ARG A 101 1.43 -6.70 -7.17
N HIS A 102 1.04 -6.30 -5.95
CA HIS A 102 1.97 -5.80 -4.94
C HIS A 102 2.71 -6.91 -4.18
N GLY A 103 2.48 -8.19 -4.51
CA GLY A 103 3.18 -9.32 -3.91
C GLY A 103 2.82 -9.58 -2.44
N ILE A 104 1.68 -9.06 -1.96
CA ILE A 104 1.27 -9.13 -0.55
C ILE A 104 0.57 -10.47 -0.22
N SER A 105 0.20 -11.22 -1.25
CA SER A 105 -0.49 -12.53 -1.13
C SER A 105 0.40 -13.65 -0.56
N HIS A 106 1.73 -13.46 -0.51
CA HIS A 106 2.70 -14.43 0.00
C HIS A 106 3.55 -13.81 1.11
N ASP A 107 4.02 -14.62 2.07
CA ASP A 107 4.97 -14.18 3.09
C ASP A 107 6.40 -14.01 2.53
N LEU A 108 7.29 -13.44 3.34
CA LEU A 108 8.73 -13.24 3.15
C LEU A 108 9.49 -14.40 2.47
N ASN A 109 9.07 -15.65 2.72
CA ASN A 109 9.70 -16.87 2.19
C ASN A 109 8.95 -17.50 0.99
N GLY A 110 7.95 -16.80 0.44
CA GLY A 110 7.02 -17.36 -0.54
C GLY A 110 5.98 -18.31 0.07
N ASP A 111 5.92 -18.43 1.40
CA ASP A 111 4.93 -19.28 2.07
C ASP A 111 3.54 -18.60 2.03
N PRO A 112 2.55 -19.19 1.35
CA PRO A 112 1.18 -18.66 1.31
C PRO A 112 0.46 -18.71 2.67
N LYS A 113 1.05 -19.32 3.72
CA LYS A 113 0.42 -19.42 5.04
C LYS A 113 0.37 -18.09 5.81
N ASN A 114 1.40 -17.24 5.70
CA ASN A 114 1.47 -15.97 6.45
C ASN A 114 1.19 -14.72 5.56
N GLY A 115 1.07 -14.89 4.24
CA GLY A 115 0.61 -13.82 3.34
C GLY A 115 -0.86 -13.42 3.58
N ILE A 116 -1.27 -12.28 3.03
CA ILE A 116 -2.67 -11.85 3.19
C ILE A 116 -3.56 -12.67 2.26
N LYS A 117 -4.42 -13.50 2.86
CA LYS A 117 -5.35 -14.35 2.10
C LYS A 117 -6.42 -13.50 1.41
N PRO A 118 -6.87 -13.87 0.20
CA PRO A 118 -7.91 -13.12 -0.52
C PRO A 118 -9.18 -12.85 0.30
N LYS A 119 -9.61 -13.82 1.11
CA LYS A 119 -10.79 -13.68 1.99
C LYS A 119 -10.64 -12.58 3.05
N ILE A 120 -9.40 -12.31 3.51
CA ILE A 120 -9.12 -11.26 4.48
C ILE A 120 -9.26 -9.90 3.80
N ILE A 121 -8.77 -9.77 2.55
CA ILE A 121 -8.93 -8.56 1.76
C ILE A 121 -10.41 -8.26 1.51
N ASP A 122 -11.20 -9.27 1.15
CA ASP A 122 -12.64 -9.07 0.97
C ASP A 122 -13.30 -8.58 2.27
N ALA A 123 -12.92 -9.19 3.40
CA ALA A 123 -13.43 -8.78 4.70
C ALA A 123 -13.05 -7.33 5.03
N VAL A 124 -11.81 -6.90 4.76
CA VAL A 124 -11.38 -5.51 4.97
C VAL A 124 -12.19 -4.54 4.11
N VAL A 125 -12.41 -4.84 2.82
CA VAL A 125 -13.19 -3.99 1.91
C VAL A 125 -14.64 -3.88 2.38
N VAL A 126 -15.26 -4.99 2.76
CA VAL A 126 -16.64 -5.02 3.23
C VAL A 126 -16.79 -4.32 4.59
N MET A 127 -15.89 -4.58 5.55
CA MET A 127 -15.88 -3.93 6.86
C MET A 127 -15.70 -2.41 6.74
N TYR A 128 -14.78 -1.96 5.88
CA TYR A 128 -14.63 -0.54 5.57
C TYR A 128 -15.91 0.01 4.93
N GLY A 129 -16.50 -0.71 3.98
CA GLY A 129 -17.75 -0.31 3.34
C GLY A 129 -18.91 -0.16 4.31
N LEU A 130 -19.02 -1.04 5.31
CA LEU A 130 -20.02 -0.97 6.37
C LEU A 130 -19.75 0.15 7.39
N GLY A 131 -18.52 0.67 7.45
CA GLY A 131 -18.12 1.67 8.45
C GLY A 131 -17.77 1.09 9.81
N GLU A 132 -17.57 -0.23 9.89
CA GLU A 132 -17.27 -0.96 11.13
C GLU A 132 -15.79 -0.86 11.54
N LEU A 133 -14.93 -0.34 10.66
CA LEU A 133 -13.52 -0.11 10.98
C LEU A 133 -13.35 1.22 11.72
N LYS A 134 -13.01 1.13 13.01
CA LYS A 134 -12.80 2.29 13.91
C LYS A 134 -11.80 3.33 13.37
N GLN A 135 -10.88 2.92 12.50
CA GLN A 135 -9.81 3.76 11.97
C GLN A 135 -10.25 4.68 10.80
N GLY A 136 -11.49 4.59 10.30
CA GLY A 136 -11.92 5.38 9.14
C GLY A 136 -13.42 5.60 9.02
N THR A 137 -13.80 6.69 8.33
CA THR A 137 -15.18 7.01 7.99
C THR A 137 -15.59 6.29 6.71
N GLY A 138 -15.95 5.02 6.88
CA GLY A 138 -16.59 4.19 5.85
C GLY A 138 -18.09 4.46 5.73
N GLY A 139 -18.87 3.42 5.48
CA GLY A 139 -20.34 3.47 5.60
C GLY A 139 -21.11 3.67 4.30
N TRP A 140 -20.51 3.40 3.14
CA TRP A 140 -21.22 3.41 1.85
C TRP A 140 -21.99 2.10 1.57
N LEU A 141 -21.91 1.12 2.48
CA LEU A 141 -22.76 -0.07 2.54
C LEU A 141 -23.82 0.02 3.65
N ALA A 142 -24.04 1.20 4.25
CA ALA A 142 -24.84 1.38 5.48
C ALA A 142 -26.36 1.18 5.30
N ASP A 143 -26.91 1.31 4.08
CA ASP A 143 -28.35 1.06 3.80
C ASP A 143 -28.67 -0.44 3.70
N ALA A 144 -28.08 -1.24 4.59
CA ALA A 144 -28.29 -2.67 4.63
C ALA A 144 -29.60 -3.07 5.33
N ASN A 145 -30.69 -2.29 5.20
CA ASN A 145 -32.02 -2.69 5.69
C ASN A 145 -32.36 -4.13 5.26
N ASP A 146 -32.88 -4.95 6.17
CA ASP A 146 -33.08 -6.41 6.02
C ASP A 146 -34.03 -6.85 4.88
N ASP A 147 -34.47 -5.93 4.02
CA ASP A 147 -35.24 -6.28 2.84
C ASP A 147 -34.33 -6.94 1.79
N GLU A 148 -34.37 -8.27 1.73
CA GLU A 148 -33.55 -9.09 0.81
C GLU A 148 -33.81 -8.76 -0.68
N ASN A 149 -34.90 -8.05 -1.00
CA ASN A 149 -35.25 -7.67 -2.36
C ASN A 149 -34.69 -6.30 -2.79
N TYR A 150 -34.13 -5.51 -1.87
CA TYR A 150 -33.57 -4.21 -2.21
C TYR A 150 -32.09 -4.34 -2.61
N THR A 151 -31.79 -3.97 -3.85
CA THR A 151 -30.43 -3.93 -4.38
C THR A 151 -29.96 -2.48 -4.53
N VAL A 152 -28.70 -2.23 -4.18
CA VAL A 152 -28.08 -0.91 -4.29
C VAL A 152 -26.99 -1.00 -5.36
N ASP A 153 -27.09 -0.17 -6.41
CA ASP A 153 -26.06 -0.11 -7.42
C ASP A 153 -24.94 0.87 -7.03
N LEU A 154 -23.75 0.32 -6.75
CA LEU A 154 -22.57 1.13 -6.43
C LEU A 154 -22.01 1.87 -7.64
N GLU A 155 -22.33 1.44 -8.87
CA GLU A 155 -21.90 2.08 -10.11
C GLU A 155 -22.70 3.34 -10.42
N GLU A 156 -23.98 3.36 -10.05
CA GLU A 156 -24.87 4.53 -10.22
C GLU A 156 -24.67 5.61 -9.16
N GLN A 157 -24.07 5.27 -8.02
CA GLN A 157 -23.73 6.24 -6.98
C GLN A 157 -22.68 7.26 -7.46
N LEU A 158 -22.71 8.48 -6.90
CA LEU A 158 -21.79 9.55 -7.27
C LEU A 158 -20.31 9.13 -7.16
N GLY A 159 -19.64 9.03 -8.32
CA GLY A 159 -18.24 8.62 -8.47
C GLY A 159 -18.02 7.10 -8.60
N GLY A 160 -19.08 6.30 -8.59
CA GLY A 160 -19.08 4.87 -8.89
C GLY A 160 -18.14 4.04 -8.01
N ILE A 161 -17.77 2.87 -8.54
CA ILE A 161 -16.82 1.94 -7.90
C ILE A 161 -15.41 2.53 -7.75
N GLY A 162 -14.99 3.44 -8.65
CA GLY A 162 -13.71 4.14 -8.58
C GLY A 162 -13.59 5.01 -7.34
N LYS A 163 -14.67 5.68 -6.92
CA LYS A 163 -14.68 6.45 -5.66
C LYS A 163 -14.51 5.54 -4.46
N ARG A 164 -15.14 4.37 -4.48
CA ARG A 164 -15.05 3.38 -3.39
C ARG A 164 -13.64 2.82 -3.28
N PHE A 165 -13.06 2.41 -4.41
CA PHE A 165 -11.66 2.03 -4.49
C PHE A 165 -10.75 3.12 -3.93
N TRP A 166 -10.91 4.35 -4.40
CA TRP A 166 -10.08 5.48 -3.96
C TRP A 166 -10.21 5.77 -2.46
N SER A 167 -11.44 5.67 -1.92
CA SER A 167 -11.69 5.84 -0.50
C SER A 167 -10.97 4.78 0.34
N ILE A 168 -10.99 3.52 -0.11
CA ILE A 168 -10.28 2.42 0.56
C ILE A 168 -8.76 2.64 0.48
N ILE A 169 -8.20 3.02 -0.67
CA ILE A 169 -6.76 3.32 -0.78
C ILE A 169 -6.35 4.43 0.19
N ARG A 170 -7.15 5.51 0.29
CA ARG A 170 -6.90 6.59 1.27
C ARG A 170 -6.95 6.10 2.71
N PHE A 171 -7.87 5.20 3.02
CA PHE A 171 -7.99 4.58 4.33
C PHE A 171 -6.77 3.70 4.66
N LEU A 172 -6.36 2.83 3.73
CA LEU A 172 -5.18 1.97 3.91
C LEU A 172 -3.89 2.79 4.06
N MET A 173 -3.79 3.93 3.38
CA MET A 173 -2.68 4.87 3.50
C MET A 173 -2.76 5.73 4.79
N ALA A 174 -3.79 5.59 5.62
CA ALA A 174 -3.84 6.33 6.88
C ALA A 174 -2.81 5.76 7.85
N ARG A 175 -2.04 6.63 8.53
CA ARG A 175 -1.10 6.20 9.57
C ARG A 175 -1.79 5.45 10.71
N SER A 176 -3.02 5.84 11.04
CA SER A 176 -3.85 5.13 12.02
C SER A 176 -4.07 3.68 11.64
N PHE A 177 -4.22 3.36 10.34
CA PHE A 177 -4.32 2.00 9.84
C PHE A 177 -2.96 1.29 9.82
N GLY A 178 -1.95 1.90 9.17
CA GLY A 178 -0.66 1.24 8.93
C GLY A 178 0.12 0.88 10.21
N PHE A 179 -0.08 1.64 11.29
CA PHE A 179 0.55 1.42 12.60
C PHE A 179 -0.43 0.88 13.66
N SER A 180 -1.59 0.36 13.25
CA SER A 180 -2.50 -0.32 14.17
C SER A 180 -1.89 -1.61 14.69
N GLU A 181 -1.98 -1.85 16.00
CA GLU A 181 -1.48 -3.07 16.64
C GLU A 181 -2.22 -4.32 16.16
N LYS A 182 -3.57 -4.29 16.17
CA LYS A 182 -4.43 -5.33 15.59
C LYS A 182 -5.75 -4.73 15.13
N ILE A 183 -6.26 -5.17 13.99
CA ILE A 183 -7.58 -4.76 13.49
C ILE A 183 -8.51 -5.97 13.51
N SER A 184 -9.59 -5.87 14.29
CA SER A 184 -10.65 -6.88 14.31
C SER A 184 -11.46 -6.81 13.01
N LEU A 185 -11.70 -7.96 12.39
CA LEU A 185 -12.57 -8.09 11.21
C LEU A 185 -13.94 -8.70 11.56
N ASN A 186 -14.28 -8.76 12.85
CA ASN A 186 -15.64 -9.09 13.29
C ASN A 186 -16.62 -7.98 12.90
N PRO A 187 -17.82 -8.30 12.40
CA PRO A 187 -18.46 -9.63 12.42
C PRO A 187 -18.17 -10.51 11.19
N VAL A 188 -17.43 -10.03 10.19
CA VAL A 188 -17.22 -10.76 8.93
C VAL A 188 -16.38 -12.02 9.13
N THR A 189 -15.37 -11.95 10.00
CA THR A 189 -14.53 -13.09 10.37
C THR A 189 -13.98 -12.92 11.78
N GLU A 190 -13.83 -14.02 12.51
CA GLU A 190 -13.16 -14.07 13.83
C GLU A 190 -11.64 -13.77 13.77
N ARG A 191 -11.11 -13.52 12.57
CA ARG A 191 -9.69 -13.23 12.35
C ARG A 191 -9.37 -11.76 12.58
N PHE A 192 -8.10 -11.53 12.90
CA PHE A 192 -7.51 -10.21 13.00
C PHE A 192 -6.57 -9.96 11.83
N LEU A 193 -6.47 -8.70 11.43
CA LEU A 193 -5.37 -8.24 10.60
C LEU A 193 -4.16 -7.99 11.50
N GLU A 194 -3.09 -8.74 11.27
CA GLU A 194 -1.87 -8.64 12.05
C GLU A 194 -1.07 -7.37 11.66
N PRO A 195 -0.27 -6.79 12.56
CA PRO A 195 0.36 -5.50 12.31
C PRO A 195 1.31 -5.50 11.09
N HIS A 196 1.96 -6.62 10.78
CA HIS A 196 2.77 -6.75 9.57
C HIS A 196 1.94 -6.70 8.28
N GLN A 197 0.70 -7.19 8.32
CA GLN A 197 -0.25 -7.18 7.20
C GLN A 197 -0.85 -5.77 7.00
N CYS A 198 -1.21 -5.09 8.10
CA CYS A 198 -1.62 -3.68 8.08
C CYS A 198 -0.54 -2.82 7.42
N LEU A 199 0.72 -3.00 7.83
CA LEU A 199 1.83 -2.23 7.31
C LEU A 199 2.12 -2.54 5.84
N ALA A 200 2.01 -3.80 5.40
CA ALA A 200 2.16 -4.17 4.00
C ALA A 200 1.09 -3.49 3.11
N LEU A 201 -0.16 -3.49 3.56
CA LEU A 201 -1.26 -2.81 2.87
C LEU A 201 -1.08 -1.28 2.86
N PHE A 202 -0.57 -0.70 3.95
CA PHE A 202 -0.28 0.73 4.04
C PHE A 202 0.71 1.18 2.96
N PHE A 203 1.84 0.48 2.83
CA PHE A 203 2.85 0.85 1.84
C PHE A 203 2.39 0.58 0.42
N ALA A 204 1.68 -0.53 0.17
CA ALA A 204 1.08 -0.77 -1.15
C ALA A 204 0.07 0.31 -1.53
N ALA A 205 -0.72 0.80 -0.56
CA ALA A 205 -1.63 1.90 -0.76
C ALA A 205 -0.89 3.22 -1.02
N GLU A 206 0.24 3.46 -0.34
CA GLU A 206 1.13 4.61 -0.58
C GLU A 206 1.69 4.59 -2.02
N ASP A 207 2.22 3.44 -2.44
CA ASP A 207 2.74 3.17 -3.79
C ASP A 207 1.64 3.27 -4.87
N THR A 208 0.38 3.15 -4.48
CA THR A 208 -0.77 3.30 -5.40
C THR A 208 -1.26 4.75 -5.44
N PHE A 209 -1.37 5.38 -4.26
CA PHE A 209 -1.99 6.69 -4.10
C PHE A 209 -1.20 7.79 -4.80
N TYR A 210 0.11 7.91 -4.53
CA TYR A 210 0.88 9.02 -5.08
C TYR A 210 1.02 8.98 -6.61
N PRO A 211 1.32 7.82 -7.25
CA PRO A 211 1.37 7.76 -8.71
C PRO A 211 0.05 8.12 -9.39
N ILE A 212 -1.09 7.72 -8.82
CA ILE A 212 -2.41 8.03 -9.37
C ILE A 212 -2.79 9.49 -9.10
N ALA A 213 -2.67 9.95 -7.85
CA ALA A 213 -3.09 11.29 -7.41
C ALA A 213 -2.24 12.40 -8.04
N VAL A 214 -0.93 12.19 -8.11
CA VAL A 214 0.03 13.22 -8.53
C VAL A 214 0.36 13.08 -10.03
N ASN A 215 0.62 11.85 -10.48
CA ASN A 215 1.18 11.60 -11.82
C ASN A 215 0.15 11.04 -12.82
N ARG A 216 -1.06 10.69 -12.37
CA ARG A 216 -2.08 9.98 -13.17
C ARG A 216 -1.57 8.71 -13.85
N ARG A 217 -0.58 8.06 -13.24
CA ARG A 217 -0.05 6.80 -13.73
C ARG A 217 -0.84 5.67 -13.09
N PHE A 218 -1.49 4.89 -13.94
CA PHE A 218 -2.19 3.66 -13.54
C PHE A 218 -1.27 2.43 -13.64
N ASP A 219 0.03 2.66 -13.88
CA ASP A 219 1.09 1.64 -13.91
C ASP A 219 1.28 0.94 -12.56
N CYS A 220 0.67 1.40 -11.48
CA CYS A 220 0.62 0.68 -10.21
C CYS A 220 -0.58 -0.27 -10.09
N LEU A 221 -1.59 -0.16 -10.96
CA LEU A 221 -2.81 -0.98 -10.94
C LEU A 221 -2.66 -2.27 -11.79
N PRO A 222 -3.42 -3.33 -11.48
CA PRO A 222 -3.49 -4.53 -12.32
C PRO A 222 -4.02 -4.20 -13.72
N GLY A 223 -3.80 -5.06 -14.72
CA GLY A 223 -4.27 -4.87 -16.11
C GLY A 223 -3.33 -4.14 -17.05
N THR A 224 -2.11 -3.79 -16.62
CA THR A 224 -1.16 -3.05 -17.46
C THR A 224 -0.30 -3.98 -18.32
N SER A 225 0.35 -3.43 -19.35
CA SER A 225 1.26 -4.18 -20.23
C SER A 225 2.37 -4.92 -19.45
N GLU A 226 2.73 -4.44 -18.27
CA GLU A 226 3.66 -5.09 -17.34
C GLU A 226 3.09 -6.34 -16.65
N ASP A 227 1.77 -6.47 -16.43
CA ASP A 227 1.18 -7.70 -15.88
C ASP A 227 1.32 -8.90 -16.83
N ARG A 228 1.60 -8.65 -18.11
CA ARG A 228 1.92 -9.70 -19.09
C ARG A 228 3.32 -10.30 -18.89
N LYS A 229 4.16 -9.68 -18.07
CA LYS A 229 5.47 -10.19 -17.68
C LYS A 229 5.47 -10.36 -16.17
N THR A 230 5.24 -11.59 -15.70
CA THR A 230 5.46 -11.98 -14.31
C THR A 230 6.90 -11.64 -13.93
N ILE A 231 7.11 -10.47 -13.30
CA ILE A 231 8.41 -10.01 -12.86
C ILE A 231 8.19 -9.49 -11.46
N GLN A 232 8.93 -10.05 -10.50
CA GLN A 232 9.13 -9.49 -9.17
C GLN A 232 9.37 -7.99 -9.32
N LYS A 233 8.33 -7.19 -9.09
CA LYS A 233 8.42 -5.74 -9.28
C LYS A 233 9.43 -5.22 -8.28
N VAL A 234 10.50 -4.65 -8.82
CA VAL A 234 11.48 -3.89 -8.07
C VAL A 234 10.78 -2.59 -7.67
N THR A 235 10.43 -2.46 -6.40
CA THR A 235 9.83 -1.27 -5.82
C THR A 235 10.94 -0.25 -5.53
N GLU A 236 10.67 1.04 -5.74
CA GLU A 236 11.56 2.10 -5.27
C GLU A 236 11.15 2.50 -3.85
N GLY A 237 12.06 2.39 -2.89
CA GLY A 237 11.81 2.82 -1.52
C GLY A 237 11.80 4.35 -1.39
N CYS A 238 11.15 4.85 -0.33
CA CYS A 238 11.21 6.25 0.06
C CYS A 238 12.66 6.70 0.29
N VAL A 239 12.94 7.98 0.02
CA VAL A 239 14.25 8.55 0.31
C VAL A 239 14.37 8.79 1.82
N PHE A 240 15.39 8.19 2.44
CA PHE A 240 15.74 8.42 3.84
C PHE A 240 17.02 9.26 3.93
N ILE A 241 17.16 10.06 4.98
CA ILE A 241 18.37 10.84 5.23
C ILE A 241 19.04 10.24 6.46
N VAL A 242 20.30 9.87 6.32
CA VAL A 242 21.13 9.35 7.41
C VAL A 242 22.28 10.33 7.65
N GLU A 243 22.58 10.58 8.92
CA GLU A 243 23.75 11.34 9.35
C GLU A 243 24.91 10.36 9.57
N ILE A 244 26.07 10.67 9.00
CA ILE A 244 27.26 9.83 9.03
C ILE A 244 28.41 10.65 9.62
N PRO A 245 29.17 10.10 10.57
CA PRO A 245 30.38 10.74 11.09
C PRO A 245 31.39 11.04 9.98
N LYS A 246 32.03 12.22 10.00
CA LYS A 246 33.08 12.57 9.00
C LYS A 246 34.32 11.67 9.10
N SER A 247 34.54 11.01 10.23
CA SER A 247 35.57 9.98 10.44
C SER A 247 35.35 8.74 9.57
N SER A 248 34.13 8.49 9.10
CA SER A 248 33.75 7.29 8.36
C SER A 248 34.14 7.36 6.88
N GLN A 249 35.31 6.81 6.53
CA GLN A 249 35.84 6.85 5.16
C GLN A 249 35.15 5.89 4.17
N ASN A 250 34.61 4.75 4.64
CA ASN A 250 34.08 3.66 3.79
C ASN A 250 32.55 3.51 3.81
N TYR A 251 31.81 4.58 4.11
CA TYR A 251 30.36 4.52 4.25
C TYR A 251 29.62 4.01 2.98
N LYS A 252 30.15 4.26 1.78
CA LYS A 252 29.54 3.79 0.53
C LYS A 252 29.53 2.27 0.45
N GLU A 253 30.67 1.64 0.68
CA GLU A 253 30.83 0.18 0.67
C GLU A 253 29.95 -0.47 1.75
N LEU A 254 29.89 0.14 2.93
CA LEU A 254 29.01 -0.29 4.01
C LEU A 254 27.55 -0.33 3.54
N PHE A 255 27.05 0.76 2.97
CA PHE A 255 25.67 0.84 2.51
C PHE A 255 25.35 -0.08 1.31
N GLU A 256 26.31 -0.31 0.43
CA GLU A 256 26.18 -1.30 -0.65
C GLU A 256 26.12 -2.74 -0.10
N LEU A 257 26.95 -3.06 0.90
CA LEU A 257 26.93 -4.36 1.56
C LEU A 257 25.63 -4.57 2.35
N LEU A 258 25.14 -3.54 3.03
CA LEU A 258 23.83 -3.53 3.70
C LEU A 258 22.70 -3.76 2.70
N ALA A 259 22.68 -3.03 1.59
CA ALA A 259 21.69 -3.22 0.54
C ALA A 259 21.69 -4.67 0.04
N LYS A 260 22.87 -5.26 -0.18
CA LYS A 260 23.02 -6.65 -0.59
C LYS A 260 22.52 -7.64 0.47
N LYS A 261 22.90 -7.47 1.75
CA LYS A 261 22.41 -8.30 2.89
C LYS A 261 20.90 -8.18 3.11
N CYS A 262 20.32 -7.03 2.78
CA CYS A 262 18.88 -6.80 2.84
C CYS A 262 18.12 -7.35 1.63
N GLY A 263 18.80 -7.77 0.57
CA GLY A 263 18.17 -8.22 -0.68
C GLY A 263 17.66 -7.08 -1.56
N CYS A 264 18.16 -5.86 -1.38
CA CYS A 264 17.87 -4.74 -2.28
C CYS A 264 18.56 -4.99 -3.63
N SER A 265 17.88 -4.65 -4.72
CA SER A 265 18.43 -4.74 -6.09
C SER A 265 19.57 -3.74 -6.30
N TYR A 266 19.39 -2.51 -5.82
CA TYR A 266 20.44 -1.49 -5.79
C TYR A 266 20.09 -0.38 -4.79
N LEU A 267 21.06 0.47 -4.50
CA LEU A 267 20.91 1.60 -3.58
C LEU A 267 21.41 2.88 -4.25
N VAL A 268 20.58 3.91 -4.30
CA VAL A 268 21.02 5.23 -4.78
C VAL A 268 21.49 6.05 -3.57
N LEU A 269 22.74 6.48 -3.63
CA LEU A 269 23.42 7.26 -2.60
C LEU A 269 23.64 8.68 -3.10
N ARG A 270 23.16 9.69 -2.37
CA ARG A 270 23.45 11.10 -2.66
C ARG A 270 23.89 11.86 -1.42
N ARG A 271 25.16 12.24 -1.36
CA ARG A 271 25.66 13.15 -0.32
C ARG A 271 25.02 14.53 -0.49
N LYS A 272 24.50 15.09 0.60
CA LYS A 272 24.06 16.47 0.66
C LYS A 272 25.24 17.39 1.00
N PRO A 273 25.24 18.65 0.54
CA PRO A 273 26.29 19.59 0.89
C PRO A 273 26.40 19.76 2.40
N ASP A 274 27.63 19.76 2.90
CA ASP A 274 27.94 19.89 4.33
C ASP A 274 27.44 21.25 4.84
N ARG A 275 26.91 21.27 6.06
CA ARG A 275 26.72 22.53 6.80
C ARG A 275 28.05 22.87 7.48
N MET A 276 28.37 24.17 7.54
CA MET A 276 29.54 24.67 8.28
C MET A 276 29.49 24.15 9.73
N ASN A 277 30.61 23.62 10.23
CA ASN A 277 30.84 23.13 11.59
C ASN A 277 30.19 21.81 12.04
N ASP A 278 29.52 21.04 11.18
CA ASP A 278 29.00 19.71 11.59
C ASP A 278 30.13 18.66 11.64
N LYS A 279 30.14 17.82 12.69
CA LYS A 279 30.98 16.60 12.79
C LYS A 279 30.48 15.46 11.90
N CYS A 280 29.22 15.55 11.46
CA CYS A 280 28.57 14.60 10.58
C CYS A 280 28.31 15.20 9.18
N PHE A 281 28.08 14.35 8.20
CA PHE A 281 27.53 14.74 6.89
C PHE A 281 26.28 13.93 6.58
N ARG A 282 25.40 14.48 5.75
CA ARG A 282 24.10 13.88 5.42
C ARG A 282 24.16 13.12 4.11
N VAL A 283 23.67 11.90 4.12
CA VAL A 283 23.51 11.08 2.91
C VAL A 283 22.04 10.74 2.73
N ALA A 284 21.51 11.07 1.56
CA ALA A 284 20.22 10.58 1.12
C ALA A 284 20.39 9.18 0.53
N LEU A 285 19.64 8.23 1.09
CA LEU A 285 19.59 6.83 0.69
C LEU A 285 18.24 6.57 0.02
N LYS A 286 18.25 5.94 -1.16
CA LYS A 286 17.05 5.45 -1.82
C LYS A 286 17.25 3.98 -2.17
N PRO A 287 16.82 3.04 -1.31
CA PRO A 287 16.91 1.61 -1.61
C PRO A 287 15.90 1.26 -2.69
N VAL A 288 16.29 0.37 -3.60
CA VAL A 288 15.45 -0.14 -4.66
C VAL A 288 15.50 -1.65 -4.63
N GLY A 289 14.34 -2.31 -4.57
CA GLY A 289 14.24 -3.75 -4.37
C GLY A 289 12.82 -4.19 -4.06
N SER A 290 12.62 -5.42 -3.61
CA SER A 290 11.30 -5.83 -3.13
C SER A 290 10.88 -4.97 -1.93
N PHE A 291 9.56 -4.83 -1.73
CA PHE A 291 9.01 -4.14 -0.56
C PHE A 291 9.64 -4.61 0.76
N MET A 292 9.88 -5.91 0.88
CA MET A 292 10.48 -6.51 2.08
C MET A 292 11.96 -6.19 2.22
N ALA A 293 12.72 -6.17 1.12
CA ALA A 293 14.13 -5.77 1.14
C ALA A 293 14.29 -4.31 1.61
N ILE A 294 13.44 -3.42 1.13
CA ILE A 294 13.40 -2.02 1.56
C ILE A 294 13.07 -1.89 3.04
N ARG A 295 12.11 -2.69 3.54
CA ARG A 295 11.73 -2.70 4.96
C ARG A 295 12.87 -3.20 5.85
N LYS A 296 13.53 -4.30 5.46
CA LYS A 296 14.69 -4.87 6.15
C LYS A 296 15.83 -3.86 6.22
N PHE A 297 16.06 -3.14 5.13
CA PHE A 297 17.03 -2.05 5.08
C PHE A 297 16.64 -0.90 6.02
N ARG A 298 15.36 -0.50 6.03
CA ARG A 298 14.87 0.60 6.89
C ARG A 298 14.93 0.27 8.38
N SER A 299 14.66 -0.98 8.79
CA SER A 299 14.71 -1.37 10.19
C SER A 299 16.11 -1.26 10.79
N LEU A 300 17.16 -1.48 9.98
CA LEU A 300 18.55 -1.32 10.42
C LEU A 300 18.93 0.15 10.68
N LEU A 301 18.21 1.08 10.06
CA LEU A 301 18.48 2.52 10.17
C LEU A 301 17.65 3.20 11.27
N ASN A 302 16.73 2.47 11.90
CA ASN A 302 15.90 3.02 12.98
C ASN A 302 16.60 2.76 14.33
N VAL A 303 17.16 3.80 14.94
CA VAL A 303 17.62 3.79 16.33
C VAL A 303 16.67 4.64 17.17
N ALA A 304 16.20 4.09 18.29
CA ALA A 304 15.41 4.85 19.26
C ALA A 304 16.36 5.77 20.04
N PRO A 305 16.10 7.09 20.10
CA PRO A 305 16.98 7.99 20.83
C PRO A 305 16.91 7.71 22.33
N CYS A 306 18.06 7.53 22.98
CA CYS A 306 18.13 7.49 24.44
C CYS A 306 17.91 8.90 24.99
N MET A 307 16.87 9.08 25.80
CA MET A 307 16.29 10.39 26.14
C MET A 307 17.04 11.15 27.25
N THR A 308 18.18 10.66 27.72
CA THR A 308 18.85 11.13 28.95
C THR A 308 19.83 12.32 28.76
N GLU A 309 20.21 12.67 27.53
CA GLU A 309 21.20 13.73 27.25
C GLU A 309 20.56 15.12 27.01
N PRO A 310 21.14 16.23 27.54
CA PRO A 310 20.52 17.56 27.51
C PRO A 310 20.80 18.41 26.26
N ASP A 311 21.82 18.11 25.44
CA ASP A 311 22.16 18.89 24.24
C ASP A 311 21.76 18.19 22.92
N LEU A 312 21.04 18.90 22.05
CA LEU A 312 20.50 18.40 20.78
C LEU A 312 21.59 18.06 19.76
N GLN A 313 22.67 18.86 19.71
CA GLN A 313 23.74 18.65 18.73
C GLN A 313 24.59 17.44 19.13
N THR A 314 25.01 17.38 20.41
CA THR A 314 25.75 16.25 20.97
C THR A 314 24.95 14.95 20.87
N ARG A 315 23.63 15.00 21.08
CA ARG A 315 22.72 13.87 20.86
C ARG A 315 22.70 13.40 19.40
N SER A 316 22.62 14.31 18.44
CA SER A 316 22.62 13.95 17.00
C SER A 316 23.92 13.27 16.59
N ASP A 317 25.05 13.79 17.06
CA ASP A 317 26.37 13.24 16.78
C ASP A 317 26.54 11.83 17.39
N MET A 318 26.08 11.62 18.64
CA MET A 318 26.11 10.30 19.28
C MET A 318 25.23 9.28 18.56
N ILE A 319 24.02 9.67 18.17
CA ILE A 319 23.11 8.79 17.41
C ILE A 319 23.71 8.41 16.06
N ALA A 320 24.37 9.36 15.38
CA ALA A 320 25.02 9.09 14.10
C ALA A 320 26.18 8.09 14.24
N GLU A 321 27.00 8.23 15.29
CA GLU A 321 28.09 7.30 15.59
C GLU A 321 27.57 5.90 15.95
N GLU A 322 26.54 5.82 16.80
CA GLU A 322 25.93 4.56 17.22
C GLU A 322 25.26 3.82 16.06
N ILE A 323 24.52 4.53 15.20
CA ILE A 323 23.98 3.97 13.95
C ILE A 323 25.11 3.42 13.11
N TYR A 324 26.19 4.18 12.90
CA TYR A 324 27.29 3.76 12.04
C TYR A 324 28.01 2.51 12.58
N GLN A 325 28.29 2.45 13.89
CA GLN A 325 28.90 1.29 14.54
C GLN A 325 27.98 0.06 14.48
N ARG A 326 26.69 0.22 14.73
CA ARG A 326 25.69 -0.86 14.64
C ARG A 326 25.59 -1.43 13.23
N LEU A 327 25.65 -0.56 12.22
CA LEU A 327 25.67 -0.95 10.81
C LEU A 327 26.96 -1.70 10.45
N GLN A 328 28.12 -1.27 10.96
CA GLN A 328 29.39 -1.98 10.78
C GLN A 328 29.34 -3.38 11.39
N PHE A 329 28.87 -3.50 12.63
CA PHE A 329 28.71 -4.78 13.32
C PHE A 329 27.81 -5.74 12.54
N TYR A 330 26.67 -5.26 12.03
CA TYR A 330 25.79 -6.08 11.18
C TYR A 330 26.44 -6.52 9.86
N CYS A 331 27.41 -5.74 9.36
CA CYS A 331 28.14 -6.04 8.14
C CYS A 331 29.27 -7.06 8.32
N GLU A 332 29.82 -7.21 9.53
CA GLU A 332 30.81 -8.25 9.89
C GLU A 332 30.19 -9.67 9.78
N GLU A 333 31.02 -10.70 9.59
CA GLU A 333 30.57 -12.06 9.24
C GLU A 333 29.77 -12.71 10.39
N GLY A 334 28.57 -13.21 10.10
CA GLY A 334 27.83 -14.13 10.98
C GLY A 334 26.62 -13.58 11.73
N HIS A 335 26.34 -12.28 11.70
CA HIS A 335 25.25 -11.70 12.50
C HIS A 335 23.88 -11.66 11.77
N SER A 336 22.84 -12.16 12.45
CA SER A 336 21.43 -12.03 12.05
C SER A 336 20.89 -10.65 12.42
N ILE A 337 19.78 -10.25 11.81
CA ILE A 337 19.06 -9.03 12.23
C ILE A 337 18.59 -9.12 13.68
N ASP A 338 18.31 -10.33 14.16
CA ASP A 338 17.85 -10.54 15.52
C ASP A 338 18.95 -10.24 16.54
N ASP A 339 20.23 -10.46 16.20
CA ASP A 339 21.37 -10.15 17.06
C ASP A 339 21.54 -8.63 17.26
N VAL A 340 21.10 -7.85 16.28
CA VAL A 340 21.20 -6.39 16.27
C VAL A 340 20.15 -5.74 17.18
N PHE A 341 19.08 -6.44 17.57
CA PHE A 341 18.03 -5.92 18.45
C PHE A 341 18.16 -6.35 19.92
N VAL A 342 19.15 -7.19 20.25
CA VAL A 342 19.38 -7.75 21.60
C VAL A 342 20.56 -7.09 22.33
N SER A 343 21.39 -6.30 21.64
CA SER A 343 22.52 -5.56 22.20
C SER A 343 22.15 -4.20 22.77
#